data_AF-A0A1D2IK26-F1
#
_entry.id   AF-A0A1D2IK26-F1
#
_cell.length_a   1.000
_cell.length_b   1.000
_cell.length_c   1.000
_cell.angle_alpha   90.00
_cell.angle_beta   90.00
_cell.angle_gamma   90.00
#
_symmetry.space_group_name_H-M   'P 1'
#
loop_
_entity.id
_entity.type
_entity.pdbx_description
1 polymer ?
#
loop_
_entity_poly.entity_id
_entity_poly.type
_entity_poly.pdbx_seq_one_letter_code
_entity_poly.pdbx_strand_id
1 'polypeptide(L)'
;MTETQEGSRGERGHAWTPVEITLAAQRQYARPYTDVEVWAEFTHGSGVVVRRPGFWDGGSTWRFRFAAPFAGGRWTWRSVADPADPGLDGQRGELTVADHSAVGNRFHRHGFWRMSP
;
A
#
# COMPACT_ATOMS: atom_id res chain seq x y z
N MET A 1 -6.12 32.29 8.97
CA MET A 1 -5.18 31.84 7.91
C MET A 1 -4.98 30.34 8.15
N THR A 2 -6.08 29.58 8.04
CA THR A 2 -6.37 28.64 6.94
C THR A 2 -5.35 27.53 6.82
N GLU A 3 -5.68 26.35 7.37
CA GLU A 3 -5.62 25.13 6.58
C GLU A 3 -6.64 24.13 7.13
N THR A 4 -7.77 24.04 6.43
CA THR A 4 -8.78 23.01 6.62
C THR A 4 -8.21 21.72 6.06
N GLN A 5 -7.97 20.76 6.95
CA GLN A 5 -7.47 19.42 6.63
C GLN A 5 -8.51 18.70 5.74
N GLU A 6 -8.24 18.64 4.43
CA GLU A 6 -9.05 17.88 3.47
C GLU A 6 -9.03 16.39 3.84
N GLY A 7 -10.24 15.83 3.97
CA GLY A 7 -10.45 14.43 4.28
C GLY A 7 -9.76 13.49 3.29
N SER A 8 -9.25 12.38 3.84
CA SER A 8 -8.64 11.25 3.14
C SER A 8 -9.38 10.91 1.84
N ARG A 9 -8.85 11.40 0.71
CA ARG A 9 -9.28 10.98 -0.61
C ARG A 9 -8.67 9.61 -0.83
N GLY A 10 -9.48 8.55 -0.70
CA GLY A 10 -9.04 7.18 -0.95
C GLY A 10 -8.22 7.10 -2.23
N GLU A 11 -7.05 6.49 -2.14
CA GLU A 11 -6.13 6.40 -3.27
C GLU A 11 -6.81 5.65 -4.41
N ARG A 12 -6.57 6.07 -5.65
CA ARG A 12 -7.11 5.39 -6.83
C ARG A 12 -5.97 4.68 -7.55
N GLY A 13 -6.17 3.39 -7.80
CA GLY A 13 -5.21 2.55 -8.51
C GLY A 13 -5.84 1.82 -9.68
N HIS A 14 -4.98 1.18 -10.47
CA HIS A 14 -5.37 0.19 -11.45
C HIS A 14 -4.78 -1.16 -11.04
N ALA A 15 -5.46 -2.25 -11.40
CA ALA A 15 -4.87 -3.57 -11.23
C ALA A 15 -3.51 -3.63 -11.91
N TRP A 16 -2.56 -4.33 -11.28
CA TRP A 16 -1.18 -4.50 -11.78
C TRP A 16 -0.35 -3.22 -11.88
N THR A 17 -0.86 -2.08 -11.41
CA THR A 17 -0.11 -0.83 -11.30
C THR A 17 0.31 -0.61 -9.85
N PRO A 18 1.58 -0.30 -9.57
CA PRO A 18 2.02 -0.08 -8.20
C PRO A 18 1.41 1.21 -7.66
N VAL A 19 0.79 1.11 -6.48
CA VAL A 19 0.54 2.25 -5.60
C VAL A 19 1.61 2.24 -4.52
N GLU A 20 2.17 3.42 -4.26
CA GLU A 20 3.20 3.62 -3.25
C GLU A 20 2.62 4.46 -2.11
N ILE A 21 2.64 3.87 -0.92
CA ILE A 21 2.18 4.54 0.30
C ILE A 21 3.41 4.89 1.11
N THR A 22 3.45 6.12 1.61
CA THR A 22 4.56 6.65 2.41
C THR A 22 4.11 6.90 3.84
N LEU A 23 4.88 6.36 4.78
CA LEU A 23 4.77 6.63 6.22
C LEU A 23 6.05 7.32 6.72
N ALA A 24 5.94 7.97 7.86
CA ALA A 24 7.05 8.60 8.54
C ALA A 24 7.19 8.04 9.95
N ALA A 25 8.34 7.44 10.25
CA ALA A 25 8.71 6.99 11.58
C ALA A 25 8.73 8.16 12.56
N GLN A 26 8.19 7.96 13.74
CA GLN A 26 8.27 8.94 14.83
C GLN A 26 9.45 8.65 15.76
N ARG A 27 9.92 7.41 15.81
CA ARG A 27 11.14 7.04 16.53
C ARG A 27 12.35 7.21 15.62
N GLN A 28 13.50 7.44 16.26
CA GLN A 28 14.79 7.38 15.60
C GLN A 28 15.37 5.98 15.74
N TYR A 29 15.87 5.46 14.62
CA TYR A 29 16.52 4.15 14.53
C TYR A 29 17.96 4.36 14.09
N ALA A 30 18.91 3.75 14.80
CA ALA A 30 20.33 3.82 14.43
C ALA A 30 20.60 3.01 13.16
N ARG A 31 19.94 1.86 13.00
CA ARG A 31 19.99 1.01 11.80
C ARG A 31 18.56 0.68 11.37
N PRO A 32 17.87 1.59 10.66
CA PRO A 32 16.46 1.44 10.30
C PRO A 32 16.12 0.11 9.62
N TYR A 33 17.04 -0.42 8.81
CA TYR A 33 16.83 -1.67 8.08
C TYR A 33 16.80 -2.92 8.98
N THR A 34 17.48 -2.90 10.14
CA THR A 34 17.60 -4.06 11.03
C THR A 34 16.87 -3.87 12.35
N ASP A 35 16.68 -2.63 12.78
CA ASP A 35 16.15 -2.30 14.10
C ASP A 35 14.61 -2.23 14.11
N VAL A 36 13.96 -2.24 12.94
CA VAL A 36 12.50 -2.25 12.81
C VAL A 36 12.04 -3.01 11.57
N GLU A 37 11.01 -3.82 11.75
CA GLU A 37 10.30 -4.53 10.69
C GLU A 37 8.93 -3.88 10.47
N VAL A 38 8.58 -3.58 9.23
CA VAL A 38 7.30 -2.93 8.88
C VAL A 38 6.58 -3.77 7.83
N TRP A 39 5.29 -4.01 8.06
CA TRP A 39 4.41 -4.73 7.15
C TRP A 39 3.13 -3.94 6.90
N ALA A 40 2.54 -4.12 5.73
CA ALA A 40 1.21 -3.66 5.40
C ALA A 40 0.32 -4.85 5.02
N GLU A 41 -0.82 -4.96 5.68
CA GLU A 41 -1.87 -5.95 5.39
C GLU A 41 -2.97 -5.26 4.58
N PHE A 42 -3.18 -5.71 3.35
CA PHE A 42 -4.20 -5.22 2.43
C PHE A 42 -5.36 -6.21 2.40
N THR A 43 -6.57 -5.75 2.70
CA THR A 43 -7.79 -6.55 2.71
C THR A 43 -8.75 -6.08 1.62
N HIS A 44 -9.07 -6.97 0.69
CA HIS A 44 -10.07 -6.70 -0.35
C HIS A 44 -11.49 -6.85 0.21
N GLY A 45 -12.46 -6.15 -0.39
CA GLY A 45 -13.89 -6.30 -0.05
C GLY A 45 -14.45 -7.73 -0.15
N SER A 46 -13.77 -8.62 -0.88
CA SER A 46 -14.13 -10.06 -0.92
C SER A 46 -13.58 -10.89 0.24
N GLY A 47 -12.79 -10.30 1.14
CA GLY A 47 -12.11 -10.99 2.25
C GLY A 47 -10.71 -11.53 1.94
N VAL A 48 -10.20 -11.34 0.71
CA VAL A 48 -8.81 -11.72 0.39
C VAL A 48 -7.84 -10.78 1.09
N VAL A 49 -6.83 -11.34 1.75
CA VAL A 49 -5.77 -10.58 2.43
C VAL A 49 -4.43 -10.79 1.73
N VAL A 50 -3.72 -9.70 1.46
CA VAL A 50 -2.36 -9.70 0.90
C VAL A 50 -1.45 -8.91 1.82
N ARG A 51 -0.37 -9.53 2.31
CA ARG A 51 0.62 -8.88 3.16
C ARG A 51 1.86 -8.48 2.34
N ARG A 52 2.36 -7.26 2.54
CA ARG A 52 3.52 -6.69 1.84
C ARG A 52 4.54 -6.12 2.82
N PRO A 53 5.84 -6.37 2.63
CA PRO A 53 6.88 -5.74 3.45
C PRO A 53 7.00 -4.26 3.09
N GLY A 54 7.17 -3.42 4.12
CA GLY A 54 7.64 -2.06 3.98
C GLY A 54 9.15 -2.02 3.81
N PHE A 55 9.66 -0.94 3.24
CA PHE A 55 11.09 -0.68 3.11
C PHE A 55 11.41 0.75 3.55
N TRP A 56 12.60 0.91 4.12
CA TRP A 56 13.14 2.21 4.49
C TRP A 56 13.68 2.94 3.25
N ASP A 57 13.33 4.21 3.09
CA ASP A 57 13.74 5.06 1.96
C ASP A 57 14.60 6.26 2.39
N GLY A 58 15.28 6.17 3.53
CA GLY A 58 16.10 7.28 4.04
C GLY A 58 15.41 8.10 5.13
N GLY A 59 16.21 8.66 6.04
CA GLY A 59 15.71 9.47 7.15
C GLY A 59 14.69 8.70 8.00
N SER A 60 13.50 9.30 8.20
CA SER A 60 12.36 8.67 8.86
C SER A 60 11.35 8.08 7.86
N THR A 61 11.65 8.04 6.56
CA THR A 61 10.68 7.67 5.53
C THR A 61 10.63 6.16 5.31
N TRP A 62 9.42 5.63 5.34
CA TRP A 62 9.12 4.22 5.06
C TRP A 62 8.06 4.14 3.97
N ARG A 63 8.20 3.17 3.08
CA ARG A 63 7.24 2.99 1.98
C ARG A 63 6.84 1.54 1.80
N PHE A 64 5.66 1.32 1.25
CA PHE A 64 5.24 0.02 0.75
C PHE A 64 4.60 0.17 -0.61
N ARG A 65 4.87 -0.82 -1.47
CA ARG A 65 4.31 -0.90 -2.81
C ARG A 65 3.34 -2.05 -2.91
N PHE A 66 2.13 -1.72 -3.36
CA PHE A 66 1.06 -2.68 -3.58
C PHE A 66 0.52 -2.53 -4.99
N ALA A 67 0.56 -3.63 -5.75
CA ALA A 67 -0.12 -3.73 -7.03
C ALA A 67 -1.29 -4.68 -6.82
N ALA A 68 -2.51 -4.15 -6.90
CA ALA A 68 -3.71 -4.93 -6.64
C ALA A 68 -3.86 -6.05 -7.68
N PRO A 69 -4.05 -7.32 -7.26
CA PRO A 69 -4.18 -8.46 -8.17
C PRO A 69 -5.58 -8.56 -8.80
N PHE A 70 -6.58 -7.92 -8.20
CA PHE A 70 -7.94 -7.87 -8.71
C PHE A 70 -8.22 -6.48 -9.29
N ALA A 71 -8.84 -6.44 -10.47
CA ALA A 71 -9.45 -5.22 -10.98
C ALA A 71 -10.82 -5.02 -10.37
N GLY A 72 -11.20 -3.76 -10.22
CA GLY A 72 -12.42 -3.40 -9.51
C GLY A 72 -12.28 -3.60 -8.00
N GLY A 73 -13.14 -2.91 -7.26
CA GLY A 73 -13.29 -3.10 -5.82
C GLY A 73 -12.42 -2.20 -4.95
N ARG A 74 -12.65 -2.37 -3.64
CA ARG A 74 -12.04 -1.57 -2.58
C ARG A 74 -11.12 -2.45 -1.76
N TRP A 75 -9.95 -1.90 -1.46
CA TRP A 75 -8.97 -2.46 -0.54
C TRP A 75 -8.83 -1.53 0.64
N THR A 76 -8.87 -2.06 1.85
CA THR A 76 -8.41 -1.37 3.04
C THR A 76 -7.02 -1.88 3.39
N TRP A 77 -6.20 -1.07 4.05
CA TRP A 77 -4.91 -1.53 4.53
C TRP A 77 -4.63 -1.06 5.95
N ARG A 78 -3.82 -1.85 6.65
CA ARG A 78 -3.27 -1.52 7.97
C ARG A 78 -1.77 -1.83 7.99
N SER A 79 -0.97 -0.93 8.56
CA SER A 79 0.44 -1.20 8.82
C SER A 79 0.66 -1.78 10.22
N VAL A 80 1.72 -2.59 10.33
CA VAL A 80 2.19 -3.19 11.57
C VAL A 80 3.70 -2.99 11.64
N ALA A 81 4.22 -2.50 12.75
CA ALA A 81 5.66 -2.35 12.96
C ALA A 81 6.13 -3.02 14.24
N ASP A 82 7.31 -3.65 14.19
CA ASP A 82 7.99 -4.24 15.35
C ASP A 82 9.46 -3.77 15.39
N PRO A 83 9.89 -3.04 16.43
CA PRO A 83 9.09 -2.55 17.56
C PRO A 83 8.06 -1.51 17.13
N ALA A 84 6.95 -1.44 17.87
CA ALA A 84 5.85 -0.52 17.58
C ALA A 84 6.32 0.94 17.54
N ASP A 85 6.15 1.59 16.39
CA ASP A 85 6.39 3.02 16.16
C ASP A 85 5.07 3.74 15.91
N PRO A 86 4.71 4.82 16.61
CA PRO A 86 3.43 5.50 16.41
C PRO A 86 3.20 6.06 14.99
N GLY A 87 4.26 6.29 14.23
CA GLY A 87 4.21 6.71 12.82
C GLY A 87 4.20 5.56 11.81
N LEU A 88 4.53 4.33 12.22
CA LEU A 88 4.60 3.16 11.33
C LEU A 88 3.60 2.06 11.69
N ASP A 89 3.24 1.90 12.95
CA ASP A 89 2.30 0.89 13.45
C ASP A 89 0.88 1.44 13.49
N GLY A 90 -0.09 0.61 13.11
CA GLY A 90 -1.51 0.92 13.18
C GLY A 90 -2.01 1.98 12.20
N GLN A 91 -1.18 2.44 11.26
CA GLN A 91 -1.61 3.34 10.18
C GLN A 91 -2.58 2.59 9.27
N ARG A 92 -3.52 3.31 8.67
CA ARG A 92 -4.58 2.71 7.86
C ARG A 92 -4.98 3.61 6.72
N GLY A 93 -5.47 3.00 5.66
CA GLY A 93 -6.01 3.72 4.51
C GLY A 93 -6.86 2.84 3.62
N GLU A 94 -7.25 3.42 2.50
CA GLU A 94 -8.14 2.79 1.53
C GLU A 94 -7.62 3.05 0.12
N LEU A 95 -7.68 2.02 -0.72
CA LEU A 95 -7.35 2.02 -2.13
C LEU A 95 -8.55 1.52 -2.93
N THR A 96 -9.06 2.33 -3.85
CA THR A 96 -10.06 1.92 -4.84
C THR A 96 -9.38 1.54 -6.14
N VAL A 97 -9.65 0.34 -6.65
CA VAL A 97 -9.06 -0.15 -7.90
C VAL A 97 -10.10 -0.06 -9.01
N ALA A 98 -9.74 0.55 -10.13
CA ALA A 98 -10.63 0.64 -11.28
C ALA A 98 -10.85 -0.73 -11.95
N ASP A 99 -12.02 -0.91 -12.56
CA ASP A 99 -12.34 -2.08 -13.38
C ASP A 99 -11.46 -2.16 -14.63
N HIS A 100 -11.29 -3.38 -15.16
CA HIS A 100 -10.49 -3.63 -16.37
C HIS A 100 -10.95 -2.83 -17.59
N SER A 101 -12.25 -2.58 -17.74
CA SER A 101 -12.82 -1.83 -18.86
C SER A 101 -12.40 -0.36 -18.88
N ALA A 102 -12.00 0.18 -17.72
CA ALA A 102 -11.52 1.55 -17.59
C ALA A 102 -10.02 1.70 -17.91
N VAL A 103 -9.30 0.60 -18.17
CA VAL A 103 -7.84 0.63 -18.38
C VAL A 103 -7.51 0.67 -19.88
N GLY A 104 -7.04 1.83 -20.36
CA GLY A 104 -6.70 2.03 -21.77
C GLY A 104 -5.51 1.20 -22.26
N ASN A 105 -4.62 0.75 -21.37
CA ASN A 105 -3.47 -0.08 -21.72
C ASN A 105 -3.82 -1.58 -21.66
N ARG A 106 -3.75 -2.26 -22.81
CA ARG A 106 -4.04 -3.70 -22.95
C ARG A 106 -3.21 -4.60 -22.03
N PHE A 107 -1.97 -4.22 -21.69
CA PHE A 107 -1.09 -5.06 -20.87
C PHE A 107 -1.58 -5.21 -19.42
N HIS A 108 -2.38 -4.26 -18.93
CA HIS A 108 -2.95 -4.31 -17.58
C HIS A 108 -4.22 -5.18 -17.51
N ARG A 109 -4.67 -5.74 -18.64
CA ARG A 109 -5.86 -6.61 -18.71
C ARG A 109 -5.56 -8.09 -18.49
N HIS A 110 -4.34 -8.53 -18.75
CA HIS A 110 -4.03 -9.97 -18.85
C HIS A 110 -3.39 -10.55 -17.58
N GLY A 111 -3.13 -9.72 -16.56
CA GLY A 111 -2.55 -10.14 -15.28
C GLY A 111 -1.16 -10.75 -15.41
N PHE A 112 -0.75 -11.54 -14.41
CA PHE A 112 0.52 -12.25 -14.46
C PHE A 112 0.61 -13.18 -15.66
N TRP A 113 1.80 -13.25 -16.26
CA TRP A 113 2.14 -14.25 -17.26
C TRP A 113 1.86 -15.66 -16.72
N ARG A 114 1.17 -16.47 -17.52
CA ARG A 114 0.91 -17.89 -17.24
C ARG A 114 1.76 -18.74 -18.18
N MET A 115 2.23 -19.88 -17.70
CA MET A 115 2.82 -20.90 -18.59
C MET A 115 1.75 -21.41 -19.55
N SER A 116 2.13 -21.70 -20.79
CA SER A 116 1.24 -22.38 -21.75
C SER A 116 0.86 -23.75 -21.21
N PRO A 117 -0.36 -24.25 -21.50
CA PRO A 117 -0.83 -25.57 -21.06
C PRO A 117 0.11 -26.70 -21.44
#